data_AF-A0A530K2S3-F1
#
_entry.id   AF-A0A530K2S3-F1
#
_cell.length_a   1.000
_cell.length_b   1.000
_cell.length_c   1.000
_cell.angle_alpha   90.00
_cell.angle_beta   90.00
_cell.angle_gamma   90.00
#
_symmetry.space_group_name_H-M   'P 1'
#
loop_
_entity.id
_entity.type
_entity.pdbx_description
1 polymer ?
#
loop_
_entity_poly.entity_id
_entity_poly.type
_entity_poly.pdbx_seq_one_letter_code
_entity_poly.pdbx_strand_id
1 'polypeptide(L)' 'FYVTEVFGQGVDMVTGEYSRGASGFWIENGELAYPVAEVTIASNLKTMFLNMVPASDLDRNFGTAAPTLLIEGMTLAGA' A
#
# COMPACT_ATOMS: atom_id res chain seq x y z
N PHE A 1 2.17 4.50 7.21
CA PHE A 1 3.30 3.93 6.46
C PHE A 1 3.09 4.22 4.98
N TYR A 2 4.07 4.86 4.34
CA TYR A 2 4.08 5.15 2.91
C TYR A 2 4.83 4.05 2.17
N VAL A 3 4.11 3.27 1.36
CA VAL A 3 4.66 2.16 0.59
C VAL A 3 5.23 2.68 -0.73
N THR A 4 6.51 2.38 -0.99
CA THR A 4 7.16 2.72 -2.27
C THR A 4 7.48 1.49 -3.11
N GLU A 5 7.54 0.31 -2.48
CA GLU A 5 7.81 -0.96 -3.16
C GLU A 5 6.99 -2.08 -2.54
N VAL A 6 6.57 -3.03 -3.38
CA VAL A 6 5.86 -4.25 -2.99
C VAL A 6 6.46 -5.45 -3.70
N PHE A 7 6.65 -6.54 -2.97
CA PHE A 7 7.28 -7.77 -3.47
C PHE A 7 6.49 -9.01 -3.04
N GLY A 8 6.82 -10.16 -3.65
CA GLY A 8 6.12 -11.42 -3.45
C GLY A 8 4.79 -11.54 -4.22
N GLN A 9 4.37 -12.79 -4.40
CA GLN A 9 3.03 -13.14 -4.87
C GLN A 9 2.10 -13.27 -3.66
N GLY A 10 0.94 -12.63 -3.69
CA GLY A 10 -0.01 -12.72 -2.59
C GLY A 10 -1.28 -11.93 -2.84
N VAL A 11 -1.79 -12.04 -4.07
CA VAL A 11 -3.11 -11.52 -4.42
C VAL A 11 -3.93 -12.70 -4.93
N ASP A 12 -4.96 -13.06 -4.19
CA ASP A 12 -5.97 -14.01 -4.66
C ASP A 12 -7.11 -13.23 -5.32
N MET A 13 -7.22 -13.35 -6.65
CA MET A 13 -8.25 -12.64 -7.43
C MET A 13 -9.65 -13.28 -7.31
N VAL A 14 -9.76 -14.50 -6.77
CA VAL A 14 -11.05 -15.18 -6.57
C VAL A 14 -11.70 -14.70 -5.28
N THR A 15 -10.92 -14.69 -4.19
CA THR A 15 -11.41 -14.31 -2.85
C THR A 15 -11.21 -12.83 -2.52
N GLY A 16 -10.25 -12.18 -3.19
CA GLY A 16 -9.83 -10.82 -2.92
C GLY A 16 -8.81 -10.71 -1.79
N GLU A 17 -8.32 -11.80 -1.22
CA GLU A 17 -7.30 -11.74 -0.17
C GLU A 17 -5.99 -11.15 -0.72
N TYR A 18 -5.49 -10.12 -0.03
CA TYR A 18 -4.28 -9.40 -0.38
C TYR A 18 -3.29 -9.48 0.78
N SER A 19 -2.08 -9.98 0.52
CA SER A 19 -0.98 -10.03 1.48
C SER A 19 0.35 -9.97 0.73
N ARG A 20 1.12 -8.90 0.91
CA ARG A 20 2.41 -8.73 0.20
C ARG A 20 3.47 -8.15 1.11
N GLY A 21 4.72 -8.50 0.82
CA GLY A 21 5.87 -7.81 1.40
C GLY A 21 5.96 -6.39 0.84
N ALA A 22 6.35 -5.45 1.68
CA ALA A 22 6.41 -4.03 1.36
C ALA A 22 7.59 -3.33 2.02
N SER A 23 8.06 -2.27 1.36
CA SER A 23 9.09 -1.35 1.85
C SER A 23 8.70 0.09 1.55
N GLY A 24 9.23 1.03 2.33
CA GLY A 24 8.96 2.46 2.17
C GLY A 24 9.35 3.26 3.41
N PHE A 25 8.49 4.18 3.84
CA PHE A 25 8.79 5.13 4.93
C PHE A 25 7.66 5.22 5.97
N TRP A 26 8.02 5.22 7.24
CA TRP A 26 7.07 5.53 8.30
C TRP A 26 6.66 7.00 8.26
N ILE A 27 5.43 7.31 8.66
CA ILE A 27 4.91 8.68 8.74
C ILE A 27 4.57 8.98 10.20
N GLU A 28 5.14 10.06 10.74
CA GLU A 28 4.81 10.58 12.07
C GLU A 28 4.49 12.07 11.96
N ASN A 29 3.40 12.50 12.58
CA ASN A 29 2.96 13.91 12.57
C ASN A 29 2.85 14.54 11.17
N GLY A 30 2.58 13.74 10.13
CA GLY A 30 2.46 14.20 8.75
C GLY A 30 3.78 14.27 7.97
N GLU A 31 4.90 13.85 8.56
CA GLU A 31 6.22 13.86 7.93
C GLU A 31 6.81 12.45 7.81
N LEU A 32 7.67 12.24 6.80
CA LEU A 32 8.42 10.99 6.66
C LEU A 32 9.45 10.90 7.80
N ALA A 33 9.38 9.84 8.59
CA ALA A 33 10.19 9.68 9.79
C ALA A 33 11.45 8.84 9.54
N TYR A 34 11.30 7.58 9.13
CA TYR A 34 12.41 6.65 8.91
C TYR A 34 12.04 5.57 7.87
N PRO A 35 13.03 4.96 7.20
CA PRO A 35 12.77 3.86 6.27
C PRO A 35 12.28 2.62 7.02
N VAL A 36 11.34 1.91 6.42
CA VAL A 36 10.82 0.62 6.89
C VAL A 36 10.92 -0.38 5.75
N ALA A 37 11.43 -1.56 6.03
CA ALA A 37 11.61 -2.63 5.06
C ALA A 37 11.17 -3.96 5.66
N GLU A 38 10.95 -4.96 4.80
CA GLU A 38 10.64 -6.35 5.19
C GLU A 38 9.37 -6.49 6.05
N VAL A 39 8.41 -5.58 5.87
CA VAL A 39 7.08 -5.66 6.51
C VAL A 39 6.07 -6.30 5.56
N THR A 40 5.03 -6.91 6.12
CA THR A 40 3.88 -7.45 5.39
C THR A 40 2.68 -6.53 5.55
N ILE A 41 2.05 -6.16 4.43
CA ILE A 41 0.76 -5.48 4.40
C ILE A 41 -0.33 -6.45 3.96
N ALA A 42 -1.49 -6.41 4.62
CA ALA A 42 -2.60 -7.30 4.31
C ALA A 42 -3.97 -6.64 4.46
N SER A 43 -4.93 -7.05 3.62
CA SER A 43 -6.35 -6.71 3.68
C SER A 43 -7.14 -7.57 2.67
N ASN A 44 -8.41 -7.26 2.44
CA ASN A 44 -9.16 -7.76 1.29
C ASN A 44 -9.31 -6.63 0.24
N LEU A 45 -9.09 -6.94 -1.04
CA LEU A 45 -9.17 -5.99 -2.16
C LEU A 45 -10.47 -5.19 -2.16
N LYS A 46 -11.61 -5.82 -1.84
CA LYS A 46 -12.90 -5.13 -1.75
C LYS A 46 -12.86 -4.03 -0.69
N THR A 47 -12.32 -4.34 0.49
CA THR A 47 -12.16 -3.38 1.59
C THR A 47 -11.19 -2.26 1.20
N MET A 48 -10.07 -2.61 0.56
CA MET A 48 -9.10 -1.63 0.08
C MET A 48 -9.73 -0.62 -0.89
N PHE A 49 -10.47 -1.09 -1.89
CA PHE A 49 -11.12 -0.21 -2.87
C PHE A 49 -12.23 0.65 -2.26
N LEU A 50 -12.94 0.16 -1.25
CA LEU A 50 -13.99 0.94 -0.57
C LEU A 50 -13.42 2.04 0.33
N ASN A 51 -12.21 1.84 0.86
CA ASN A 51 -11.56 2.78 1.80
C ASN A 51 -10.41 3.57 1.15
N MET A 52 -10.31 3.59 -0.18
CA MET A 52 -9.25 4.31 -0.87
C MET A 52 -9.58 5.80 -1.03
N VAL A 53 -8.58 6.64 -0.81
CA VAL A 53 -8.63 8.08 -1.09
C VAL A 53 -7.48 8.44 -2.04
N PRO A 54 -7.77 8.93 -3.26
CA PRO A 54 -6.72 9.32 -4.19
C PRO A 54 -6.12 10.69 -3.83
N ALA A 55 -4.81 10.82 -4.04
CA ALA A 55 -4.13 12.11 -4.03
C ALA A 55 -4.24 12.81 -5.41
N SER A 56 -3.62 13.98 -5.51
CA SER A 56 -3.68 14.86 -6.71
C SER A 56 -2.38 14.82 -7.55
N ASP A 57 -1.64 13.72 -7.51
CA ASP A 57 -0.27 13.56 -8.04
C ASP A 57 -0.18 12.48 -9.15
N LEU A 58 -1.21 12.39 -9.99
CA LEU A 58 -1.30 11.40 -11.06
C LEU A 58 -0.07 11.38 -11.97
N ASP A 59 0.61 10.23 -12.04
CA ASP A 59 1.72 9.98 -12.96
C ASP A 59 1.23 9.22 -14.21
N ARG A 60 1.56 9.73 -15.41
CA ARG A 60 1.21 9.15 -16.71
C ARG A 60 2.40 8.51 -17.43
N ASN A 61 3.57 8.44 -16.79
CA ASN A 61 4.78 7.85 -17.36
C ASN A 61 4.74 6.29 -17.38
N PHE A 62 3.72 5.68 -16.80
CA PHE A 62 3.55 4.23 -16.71
C PHE A 62 2.38 3.72 -17.58
N GLY A 63 2.39 2.41 -17.89
CA GLY A 63 1.33 1.76 -18.67
C GLY A 63 -0.06 1.80 -17.99
N THR A 64 -0.09 2.00 -16.67
CA THR A 64 -1.29 2.29 -15.88
C THR A 64 -1.04 3.58 -15.11
N ALA A 65 -1.91 4.58 -15.29
CA ALA A 65 -1.82 5.84 -14.56
C ALA A 65 -2.62 5.76 -13.26
N ALA A 66 -1.97 5.99 -12.13
CA ALA A 66 -2.60 6.05 -10.82
C ALA A 66 -1.91 7.15 -9.98
N PRO A 67 -2.67 7.91 -9.17
CA PRO A 67 -2.08 8.80 -8.17
C PRO A 67 -1.59 7.98 -6.96
N THR A 68 -0.95 8.65 -6.00
CA THR A 68 -0.76 8.09 -4.67
C THR A 68 -2.12 7.77 -4.03
N LEU A 69 -2.20 6.64 -3.33
CA LEU A 69 -3.41 6.15 -2.69
C LEU A 69 -3.22 6.05 -1.18
N LEU A 70 -4.10 6.72 -0.43
CA LEU A 70 -4.31 6.43 0.98
C LEU A 70 -5.33 5.30 1.09
N ILE A 71 -5.03 4.25 1.84
CA ILE A 71 -5.94 3.14 2.11
C ILE A 71 -6.02 2.96 3.62
N GLU A 72 -7.20 3.19 4.18
CA GLU A 72 -7.46 2.95 5.59
C GLU A 72 -7.81 1.48 5.86
N GLY A 73 -7.52 1.01 7.08
CA GLY A 73 -7.87 -0.36 7.50
C GLY A 73 -6.98 -1.47 6.92
N MET A 74 -5.72 -1.14 6.59
CA MET A 74 -4.71 -2.14 6.26
C MET A 74 -4.09 -2.74 7.53
N THR A 75 -3.86 -4.05 7.54
CA THR A 75 -3.02 -4.72 8.55
C THR A 75 -1.56 -4.55 8.16
N LEU A 76 -0.72 -4.19 9.13
CA LEU A 76 0.72 -4.17 9.00
C LEU A 76 1.33 -5.16 10.00
N ALA A 77 2.11 -6.12 9.51
CA ALA A 77 2.79 -7.12 10.32
C ALA A 77 4.29 -7.10 10.02
N GLY A 78 5.11 -7.07 11.07
CA GLY A 78 6.56 -7.00 11.01
C GLY A 78 7.11 -6.87 12.43
N ALA A 79 8.36 -7.26 12.62
CA ALA A 79 9.07 -7.15 13.90
C ALA A 79 9.94 -5.89 13.94
#